data_AF-A0AAN9W1T8-F1
#
_entry.id   AF-A0AAN9W1T8-F1
#
_cell.length_a   1.000
_cell.length_b   1.000
_cell.length_c   1.000
_cell.angle_alpha   90.00
_cell.angle_beta   90.00
_cell.angle_gamma   90.00
#
_symmetry.space_group_name_H-M   'P 1'
#
loop_
_entity.id
_entity.type
_entity.pdbx_description
1 polymer ?
#
loop_
_entity_poly.entity_id
_entity_poly.type
_entity_poly.pdbx_seq_one_letter_code
_entity_poly.pdbx_strand_id
1 'polypeptide(L)'
;MGDEDVIRRRLLIDGDGTGDDRRLNVLLKSFIKWCNSTNETPYESQLALDRMQAHLGQCEFAVHKSRLSALMSAAEQQNYENLSRQIEEGIESAKKDIETTKLEFQQAKTVRKNRIEYDVLAKVISEQPDRKETDEKLSQLRKELSSLEDTLEQLERKLDMRRKQFHVLVASIHQLQSILDDTESEEIMELSLDAFEEDDITNSTIKPTEIEAMAE
;
A
#
# COMPACT_ATOMS: atom_id res chain seq x y z
N MET A 1 -20.58 40.37 -55.23
CA MET A 1 -21.54 40.20 -54.12
C MET A 1 -22.20 38.86 -54.37
N GLY A 2 -22.00 37.88 -53.49
CA GLY A 2 -22.60 36.55 -53.67
C GLY A 2 -24.09 36.58 -53.35
N ASP A 3 -24.86 35.66 -53.94
CA ASP A 3 -26.31 35.55 -53.70
C ASP A 3 -26.65 35.42 -52.21
N GLU A 4 -25.78 34.78 -51.42
CA GLU A 4 -25.89 34.69 -49.95
C GLU A 4 -25.88 36.06 -49.27
N ASP A 5 -25.08 37.02 -49.74
CA ASP A 5 -25.04 38.37 -49.18
C ASP A 5 -26.31 39.16 -49.53
N VAL A 6 -26.89 38.87 -50.70
CA VAL A 6 -28.15 39.47 -51.17
C VAL A 6 -29.33 38.90 -50.39
N ILE A 7 -29.35 37.58 -50.17
CA ILE A 7 -30.36 36.88 -49.37
C ILE A 7 -30.28 37.34 -47.91
N ARG A 8 -29.07 37.43 -47.34
CA ARG A 8 -28.86 37.91 -45.97
C ARG A 8 -29.29 39.37 -45.81
N ARG A 9 -28.97 40.25 -46.78
CA ARG A 9 -29.49 41.63 -46.79
C ARG A 9 -31.00 41.67 -46.92
N ARG A 10 -31.60 40.83 -47.76
CA ARG A 10 -33.04 40.81 -47.96
C ARG A 10 -33.78 40.29 -46.73
N LEU A 11 -33.25 39.28 -46.04
CA LEU A 11 -33.74 38.83 -44.74
C LEU A 11 -33.56 39.87 -43.65
N LEU A 12 -32.47 40.64 -43.65
CA LEU A 12 -32.27 41.77 -42.73
C LEU A 12 -33.22 42.93 -43.00
N ILE A 13 -33.60 43.16 -44.27
CA ILE A 13 -34.50 44.24 -44.69
C ILE A 13 -35.98 43.84 -44.52
N ASP A 14 -36.38 42.66 -44.97
CA ASP A 14 -37.76 42.16 -44.97
C ASP A 14 -38.12 41.40 -43.67
N GLY A 15 -37.15 41.04 -42.84
CA GLY A 15 -37.34 40.14 -41.70
C GLY A 15 -38.01 40.74 -40.48
N ASP A 16 -37.92 42.06 -40.25
CA ASP A 16 -38.44 42.64 -38.99
C ASP A 16 -38.75 44.15 -38.98
N GLY A 17 -38.87 44.86 -40.12
CA GLY A 17 -39.16 46.30 -40.01
C GLY A 17 -39.49 47.15 -41.24
N THR A 18 -39.17 46.74 -42.47
CA THR A 18 -39.49 47.60 -43.64
C THR A 18 -40.88 47.35 -44.24
N GLY A 19 -41.51 46.21 -43.93
CA GLY A 19 -42.88 45.91 -44.33
C GLY A 19 -43.91 46.81 -43.62
N ASP A 20 -43.67 47.14 -42.36
CA ASP A 20 -44.61 47.93 -41.55
C ASP A 20 -44.54 49.42 -41.89
N ASP A 21 -43.36 50.00 -42.10
CA ASP A 21 -43.22 51.36 -42.63
C ASP A 21 -43.89 51.50 -44.01
N ARG A 22 -43.75 50.48 -44.87
CA ARG A 22 -44.46 50.43 -46.15
C ARG A 22 -45.98 50.38 -45.97
N ARG A 23 -46.49 49.56 -45.04
CA ARG A 23 -47.94 49.45 -44.75
C ARG A 23 -48.51 50.76 -44.21
N LEU A 24 -47.82 51.40 -43.28
CA LEU A 24 -48.19 52.70 -42.72
C LEU A 24 -48.18 53.79 -43.79
N ASN A 25 -47.15 53.82 -44.66
CA ASN A 25 -47.09 54.74 -45.79
C ASN A 25 -48.23 54.53 -46.79
N VAL A 26 -48.63 53.28 -47.05
CA VAL A 26 -49.79 52.97 -47.93
C VAL A 26 -51.10 53.41 -47.31
N LEU A 27 -51.30 53.18 -46.01
CA LEU A 27 -52.46 53.65 -45.26
C LEU A 27 -52.53 55.19 -45.28
N LEU A 28 -51.41 55.87 -45.00
CA LEU A 28 -51.31 57.34 -45.02
C LEU A 28 -51.65 57.92 -46.40
N LYS A 29 -51.08 57.35 -47.48
CA LYS A 29 -51.39 57.78 -48.84
C LYS A 29 -52.86 57.55 -49.21
N SER A 30 -53.44 56.42 -48.77
CA SER A 30 -54.85 56.11 -48.99
C SER A 30 -55.77 57.06 -48.24
N PHE A 31 -55.42 57.43 -47.02
CA PHE A 31 -56.13 58.42 -46.21
C PHE A 31 -56.08 59.81 -46.82
N ILE A 32 -54.88 60.29 -47.21
CA ILE A 32 -54.72 61.59 -47.88
C ILE A 32 -55.52 61.62 -49.18
N LYS A 33 -55.51 60.53 -49.96
CA LYS A 33 -56.30 60.44 -51.19
C LYS A 33 -57.80 60.55 -50.90
N TRP A 34 -58.30 59.77 -49.95
CA TRP A 34 -59.71 59.79 -49.55
C TRP A 34 -60.17 61.17 -49.06
N CYS A 35 -59.36 61.87 -48.25
CA CYS A 35 -59.68 63.23 -47.79
C CYS A 35 -59.75 64.27 -48.92
N ASN A 36 -59.03 64.06 -50.02
CA ASN A 36 -58.97 65.00 -51.15
C ASN A 36 -59.90 64.61 -52.31
N SER A 37 -60.66 63.52 -52.18
CA SER A 37 -61.61 63.07 -53.18
C SER A 37 -62.90 63.88 -53.12
N THR A 38 -63.04 64.92 -53.96
CA THR A 38 -64.20 65.81 -53.97
C THR A 38 -65.39 65.34 -54.82
N ASN A 39 -65.21 64.31 -55.67
CA ASN A 39 -66.21 63.86 -56.65
C ASN A 39 -66.55 62.35 -56.54
N GLU A 40 -66.25 61.69 -55.43
CA GLU A 40 -66.56 60.27 -55.24
C GLU A 40 -68.03 60.05 -54.84
N THR A 41 -68.62 58.95 -55.33
CA THR A 41 -69.96 58.55 -54.89
C THR A 41 -69.94 58.09 -53.43
N PRO A 42 -71.06 58.20 -52.68
CA PRO A 42 -71.11 57.74 -51.29
C PRO A 42 -70.69 56.27 -51.10
N TYR A 43 -70.93 55.43 -52.11
CA TYR A 43 -70.53 54.02 -52.11
C TYR A 43 -69.01 53.82 -52.25
N GLU A 44 -68.35 54.59 -53.13
CA GLU A 44 -66.90 54.51 -53.32
C GLU A 44 -66.14 55.02 -52.08
N SER A 45 -66.66 56.07 -51.45
CA SER A 45 -66.11 56.60 -50.20
C SER A 45 -66.18 55.58 -49.05
N GLN A 46 -67.31 54.86 -48.93
CA GLN A 46 -67.46 53.78 -47.94
C GLN A 46 -66.48 52.62 -48.22
N LEU A 47 -66.33 52.21 -49.48
CA LEU A 47 -65.40 51.14 -49.86
C LEU A 47 -63.94 51.52 -49.57
N ALA A 48 -63.57 52.79 -49.74
CA ALA A 48 -62.25 53.30 -49.38
C ALA A 48 -62.04 53.28 -47.86
N LEU A 49 -63.05 53.64 -47.07
CA LEU A 49 -63.03 53.56 -45.61
C LEU A 49 -62.84 52.12 -45.11
N ASP A 50 -63.62 51.17 -45.64
CA ASP A 50 -63.53 49.75 -45.27
C ASP A 50 -62.13 49.18 -45.56
N ARG A 51 -61.53 49.58 -46.70
CA ARG A 51 -60.14 49.21 -47.04
C ARG A 51 -59.12 49.82 -46.08
N MET A 52 -59.28 51.08 -45.69
CA MET A 52 -58.40 51.72 -44.71
C MET A 52 -58.52 51.08 -43.33
N GLN A 53 -59.73 50.71 -42.90
CA GLN A 53 -59.95 49.97 -41.65
C GLN A 53 -59.27 48.60 -41.67
N ALA A 54 -59.37 47.87 -42.79
CA ALA A 54 -58.67 46.60 -42.95
C ALA A 54 -57.15 46.76 -42.88
N HIS A 55 -56.59 47.82 -43.48
CA HIS A 55 -55.17 48.15 -43.38
C HIS A 55 -54.74 48.54 -41.97
N LEU A 56 -55.56 49.29 -41.24
CA LEU A 56 -55.31 49.62 -39.84
C LEU A 56 -55.27 48.36 -38.96
N GLY A 57 -56.24 47.46 -39.12
CA GLY A 57 -56.26 46.18 -38.38
C GLY A 57 -55.04 45.30 -38.66
N GLN A 58 -54.50 45.33 -39.89
CA GLN A 58 -53.23 44.65 -40.21
C GLN A 58 -52.03 45.29 -39.50
N CYS A 59 -52.00 46.62 -39.37
CA CYS A 59 -50.93 47.33 -38.65
C CYS A 59 -50.99 47.02 -37.14
N GLU A 60 -52.18 47.04 -36.54
CA GLU A 60 -52.39 46.69 -35.14
C GLU A 60 -51.96 45.25 -34.85
N PHE A 61 -52.34 44.31 -35.72
CA PHE A 61 -51.90 42.92 -35.61
C PHE A 61 -50.38 42.78 -35.69
N ALA A 62 -49.71 43.48 -36.61
CA ALA A 62 -48.27 43.45 -36.75
C ALA A 62 -47.56 43.96 -35.47
N VAL A 63 -48.03 45.07 -34.90
CA VAL A 63 -47.52 45.60 -33.63
C VAL A 63 -47.70 44.61 -32.48
N HIS A 64 -48.88 44.00 -32.36
CA HIS A 64 -49.14 43.00 -31.34
C HIS A 64 -48.25 41.77 -31.48
N LYS A 65 -48.06 41.29 -32.72
CA LYS A 65 -47.18 40.17 -33.03
C LYS A 65 -45.72 40.50 -32.64
N SER A 66 -45.20 41.64 -33.08
CA SER A 66 -43.83 42.08 -32.77
C SER A 66 -43.60 42.16 -31.26
N ARG A 67 -44.55 42.75 -30.51
CA ARG A 67 -44.48 42.81 -29.05
C ARG A 67 -44.45 41.42 -28.41
N LEU A 68 -45.29 40.49 -28.87
CA LEU A 68 -45.32 39.13 -28.33
C LEU A 68 -44.02 38.38 -28.65
N SER A 69 -43.49 38.53 -29.87
CA SER A 69 -42.19 37.98 -30.26
C SER A 69 -41.06 38.53 -29.39
N ALA A 70 -41.04 39.85 -29.12
CA ALA A 70 -40.03 40.45 -28.24
C ALA A 70 -40.11 39.89 -26.80
N LEU A 71 -41.32 39.72 -26.25
CA LEU A 71 -41.52 39.11 -24.93
C LEU A 71 -41.08 37.65 -24.91
N MET A 72 -41.40 36.88 -25.94
CA MET A 72 -40.96 35.50 -26.10
C MET A 72 -39.43 35.42 -26.17
N SER A 73 -38.78 36.25 -26.97
CA SER A 73 -37.32 36.28 -27.09
C SER A 73 -36.64 36.65 -25.76
N ALA A 74 -37.20 37.58 -25.00
CA ALA A 74 -36.68 37.91 -23.68
C ALA A 74 -36.80 36.73 -22.69
N ALA A 75 -37.93 36.03 -22.70
CA ALA A 75 -38.13 34.84 -21.87
C ALA A 75 -37.19 33.68 -22.28
N GLU A 76 -37.02 33.46 -23.58
CA GLU A 76 -36.08 32.46 -24.11
C GLU A 76 -34.64 32.79 -23.72
N GLN A 77 -34.23 34.05 -23.84
CA GLN A 77 -32.90 34.49 -23.43
C GLN A 77 -32.63 34.15 -21.96
N GLN A 78 -33.58 34.44 -21.07
CA GLN A 78 -33.42 34.10 -19.65
C GLN A 78 -33.38 32.58 -19.40
N ASN A 79 -34.12 31.79 -20.19
CA ASN A 79 -34.04 30.34 -20.12
C ASN A 79 -32.65 29.82 -20.55
N TYR A 80 -32.07 30.38 -21.61
CA TYR A 80 -30.72 30.03 -22.05
C TYR A 80 -29.65 30.43 -21.01
N GLU A 81 -29.80 31.58 -20.35
CA GLU A 81 -28.90 31.97 -19.25
C GLU A 81 -28.96 30.97 -18.07
N ASN A 82 -30.16 30.54 -17.70
CA ASN A 82 -30.34 29.53 -16.66
C ASN A 82 -29.75 28.18 -17.06
N LEU A 83 -29.97 27.75 -18.30
CA LEU A 83 -29.40 26.50 -18.83
C LEU A 83 -27.88 26.55 -18.87
N SER A 84 -27.29 27.69 -19.27
CA SER A 84 -25.83 27.89 -19.26
C SER A 84 -25.28 27.72 -17.85
N ARG A 85 -25.93 28.34 -16.85
CA ARG A 85 -25.52 28.21 -15.45
C ARG A 85 -25.58 26.76 -14.96
N GLN A 86 -26.65 26.02 -15.27
CA GLN A 86 -26.77 24.61 -14.90
C GLN A 86 -25.67 23.75 -15.55
N ILE A 87 -25.32 24.03 -16.80
CA ILE A 87 -24.24 23.34 -17.50
C ILE A 87 -22.90 23.66 -16.82
N GLU A 88 -22.63 24.92 -16.47
CA GLU A 88 -21.41 25.32 -15.76
C GLU A 88 -21.28 24.64 -14.40
N GLU A 89 -22.37 24.60 -13.61
CA GLU A 89 -22.42 23.89 -12.33
C GLU A 89 -22.17 22.38 -12.51
N GLY A 90 -22.76 21.77 -13.54
CA GLY A 90 -22.54 20.37 -13.89
C GLY A 90 -21.10 20.07 -14.29
N ILE A 91 -20.47 20.97 -15.06
CA ILE A 91 -19.06 20.85 -15.44
C ILE A 91 -18.17 20.92 -14.20
N GLU A 92 -18.43 21.85 -13.28
CA GLU A 92 -17.63 22.01 -12.07
C GLU A 92 -17.77 20.80 -11.13
N SER A 93 -18.98 20.27 -10.98
CA SER A 93 -19.21 19.01 -10.25
C SER A 93 -18.42 17.86 -10.89
N ALA A 94 -18.50 17.69 -12.21
CA ALA A 94 -17.81 16.62 -12.92
C ALA A 94 -16.28 16.73 -12.78
N LYS A 95 -15.72 17.95 -12.80
CA LYS A 95 -14.28 18.15 -12.55
C LYS A 95 -13.90 17.69 -11.15
N LYS A 96 -14.70 18.05 -10.13
CA LYS A 96 -14.48 17.63 -8.75
C LYS A 96 -14.52 16.10 -8.63
N ASP A 97 -15.48 15.45 -9.28
CA ASP A 97 -15.62 13.99 -9.29
C ASP A 97 -14.42 13.30 -9.98
N ILE A 98 -13.85 13.92 -11.01
CA ILE A 98 -12.63 13.44 -11.66
C ILE A 98 -11.44 13.53 -10.69
N GLU A 99 -11.31 14.62 -9.95
CA GLU A 99 -10.23 14.79 -8.97
C GLU A 99 -10.32 13.78 -7.83
N THR A 100 -11.52 13.56 -7.28
CA THR A 100 -11.74 12.56 -6.22
C THR A 100 -11.43 11.15 -6.73
N THR A 101 -11.97 10.77 -7.89
CA THR A 101 -11.72 9.46 -8.51
C THR A 101 -10.23 9.25 -8.79
N LYS A 102 -9.50 10.30 -9.20
CA LYS A 102 -8.05 10.22 -9.42
C LYS A 102 -7.29 9.95 -8.13
N LEU A 103 -7.69 10.57 -7.02
CA LEU A 103 -7.08 10.33 -5.70
C LEU A 103 -7.36 8.90 -5.23
N GLU A 104 -8.61 8.44 -5.32
CA GLU A 104 -9.00 7.08 -4.97
C GLU A 104 -8.24 6.05 -5.80
N PHE A 105 -8.06 6.31 -7.10
CA PHE A 105 -7.28 5.44 -7.98
C PHE A 105 -5.81 5.35 -7.56
N GLN A 106 -5.20 6.45 -7.13
CA GLN A 106 -3.83 6.42 -6.60
C GLN A 106 -3.75 5.60 -5.30
N GLN A 107 -4.71 5.77 -4.40
CA GLN A 107 -4.79 4.97 -3.17
C GLN A 107 -4.96 3.49 -3.48
N ALA A 108 -5.86 3.13 -4.40
CA ALA A 108 -6.08 1.76 -4.83
C ALA A 108 -4.81 1.13 -5.45
N LYS A 109 -4.03 1.90 -6.23
CA LYS A 109 -2.72 1.47 -6.73
C LYS A 109 -1.74 1.15 -5.61
N THR A 110 -1.66 2.00 -4.59
CA THR A 110 -0.80 1.79 -3.43
C THR A 110 -1.22 0.53 -2.67
N VAL A 111 -2.52 0.35 -2.40
CA VAL A 111 -3.04 -0.86 -1.74
C VAL A 111 -2.70 -2.11 -2.54
N ARG A 112 -2.85 -2.07 -3.87
CA ARG A 112 -2.48 -3.19 -4.74
C ARG A 112 -0.99 -3.50 -4.68
N LYS A 113 -0.13 -2.47 -4.70
CA LYS A 113 1.33 -2.63 -4.59
C LYS A 113 1.68 -3.31 -3.25
N ASN A 114 1.15 -2.80 -2.14
CA ASN A 114 1.38 -3.35 -0.82
C ASN A 114 0.92 -4.81 -0.72
N ARG A 115 -0.25 -5.13 -1.31
CA ARG A 115 -0.76 -6.50 -1.35
C ARG A 115 0.19 -7.44 -2.10
N ILE A 116 0.73 -7.02 -3.24
CA ILE A 116 1.70 -7.81 -4.00
C ILE A 116 2.99 -8.03 -3.17
N GLU A 117 3.48 -7.00 -2.48
CA GLU A 117 4.66 -7.12 -1.61
C GLU A 117 4.40 -8.10 -0.46
N TYR A 118 3.23 -8.05 0.17
CA TYR A 118 2.82 -9.01 1.19
C TYR A 118 2.71 -10.44 0.64
N ASP A 119 2.13 -10.62 -0.55
CA ASP A 119 2.01 -11.95 -1.17
C ASP A 119 3.39 -12.54 -1.49
N VAL A 120 4.35 -11.71 -1.92
CA VAL A 120 5.74 -12.13 -2.16
C VAL A 120 6.42 -12.54 -0.85
N LEU A 121 6.30 -11.73 0.21
CA LEU A 121 6.85 -12.05 1.53
C LEU A 121 6.22 -13.31 2.11
N ALA A 122 4.91 -13.48 1.97
CA ALA A 122 4.20 -14.66 2.44
C ALA A 122 4.69 -15.93 1.74
N LYS A 123 4.98 -15.88 0.43
CA LYS A 123 5.60 -17.00 -0.29
C LYS A 123 6.97 -17.37 0.29
N VAL A 124 7.85 -16.39 0.48
CA VAL A 124 9.19 -16.63 1.07
C VAL A 124 9.08 -17.20 2.48
N ILE A 125 8.14 -16.72 3.30
CA ILE A 125 7.90 -17.24 4.65
C ILE A 125 7.38 -18.69 4.58
N SER A 126 6.52 -19.01 3.61
CA SER A 126 5.98 -20.37 3.47
C SER A 126 7.00 -21.42 3.02
N GLU A 127 8.13 -21.01 2.46
CA GLU A 127 9.26 -21.90 2.16
C GLU A 127 10.03 -22.31 3.43
N GLN A 128 9.90 -21.55 4.51
CA GLN A 128 10.52 -21.86 5.80
C GLN A 128 9.65 -22.84 6.60
N PRO A 129 10.26 -23.71 7.43
CA PRO A 129 9.52 -24.67 8.24
C PRO A 129 8.63 -23.96 9.27
N ASP A 130 7.55 -24.63 9.67
CA ASP A 130 6.64 -24.05 10.66
C ASP A 130 7.38 -23.80 11.99
N ARG A 131 7.10 -22.64 12.56
CA ARG A 131 7.76 -22.18 13.78
C ARG A 131 7.46 -23.09 14.95
N LYS A 132 6.21 -23.55 15.07
CA LYS A 132 5.80 -24.45 16.16
C LYS A 132 6.54 -25.76 16.12
N GLU A 133 6.60 -26.40 14.95
CA GLU A 133 7.34 -27.66 14.78
C GLU A 133 8.84 -27.47 15.07
N THR A 134 9.41 -26.35 14.65
CA THR A 134 10.83 -26.05 14.90
C THR A 134 11.10 -25.83 16.38
N ASP A 135 10.23 -25.11 17.09
CA ASP A 135 10.32 -24.89 18.54
C ASP A 135 10.16 -26.20 19.33
N GLU A 136 9.27 -27.11 18.90
CA GLU A 136 9.12 -28.43 19.51
C GLU A 136 10.38 -29.28 19.36
N LYS A 137 10.93 -29.37 18.13
CA LYS A 137 12.21 -30.07 17.87
C LYS A 137 13.34 -29.50 18.71
N LEU A 138 13.40 -28.17 18.83
CA LEU A 138 14.42 -27.48 19.61
C LEU A 138 14.28 -27.75 21.12
N SER A 139 13.05 -27.81 21.63
CA SER A 139 12.75 -28.22 23.01
C SER A 139 13.17 -29.66 23.28
N GLN A 140 12.89 -30.57 22.35
CA GLN A 140 13.30 -31.97 22.47
C GLN A 140 14.83 -32.12 22.46
N LEU A 141 15.52 -31.50 21.49
CA LEU A 141 16.98 -31.49 21.43
C LEU A 141 17.63 -30.95 22.71
N ARG A 142 17.05 -29.90 23.31
CA ARG A 142 17.53 -29.36 24.60
C ARG A 142 17.42 -30.37 25.73
N LYS A 143 16.32 -31.13 25.79
CA LYS A 143 16.14 -32.19 26.79
C LYS A 143 17.13 -33.33 26.58
N GLU A 144 17.32 -33.75 25.33
CA GLU A 144 18.29 -34.78 24.98
C GLU A 144 19.71 -34.36 25.37
N LEU A 145 20.10 -33.11 25.06
CA LEU A 145 21.40 -32.55 25.40
C LEU A 145 21.62 -32.53 26.93
N SER A 146 20.64 -32.03 27.70
CA SER A 146 20.69 -32.06 29.16
C SER A 146 20.81 -33.49 29.71
N SER A 147 20.07 -34.45 29.15
CA SER A 147 20.18 -35.84 29.58
C SER A 147 21.56 -36.45 29.26
N LEU A 148 22.16 -36.06 28.14
CA LEU A 148 23.47 -36.52 27.73
C LEU A 148 24.57 -35.95 28.62
N GLU A 149 24.47 -34.67 28.99
CA GLU A 149 25.34 -34.02 29.98
C GLU A 149 25.27 -34.74 31.34
N ASP A 150 24.06 -35.05 31.82
CA ASP A 150 23.88 -35.80 33.07
C ASP A 150 24.52 -37.20 32.99
N THR A 151 24.38 -37.90 31.85
CA THR A 151 25.00 -39.22 31.68
C THR A 151 26.52 -39.15 31.61
N LEU A 152 27.07 -38.11 30.98
CA LEU A 152 28.50 -37.86 30.92
C LEU A 152 29.05 -37.64 32.33
N GLU A 153 28.42 -36.77 33.10
CA GLU A 153 28.82 -36.49 34.49
C GLU A 153 28.75 -37.78 35.35
N GLN A 154 27.70 -38.59 35.19
CA GLN A 154 27.60 -39.87 35.87
C GLN A 154 28.71 -40.86 35.49
N LEU A 155 29.08 -40.92 34.21
CA LEU A 155 30.17 -41.78 33.72
C LEU A 155 31.53 -41.30 34.24
N GLU A 156 31.76 -39.99 34.26
CA GLU A 156 32.98 -39.39 34.78
C GLU A 156 33.15 -39.67 36.28
N ARG A 157 32.08 -39.50 37.07
CA ARG A 157 32.05 -39.90 38.50
C ARG A 157 32.36 -41.39 38.69
N LYS A 158 31.81 -42.27 37.84
CA LYS A 158 32.09 -43.72 37.89
C LYS A 158 33.55 -44.01 37.55
N LEU A 159 34.10 -43.36 36.53
CA LEU A 159 35.49 -43.53 36.09
C LEU A 159 36.45 -43.11 37.21
N ASP A 160 36.20 -41.96 37.85
CA ASP A 160 36.97 -41.50 39.00
C ASP A 160 36.90 -42.46 40.19
N MET A 161 35.71 -43.00 40.48
CA MET A 161 35.57 -44.01 41.53
C MET A 161 36.40 -45.27 41.21
N ARG A 162 36.40 -45.72 39.94
CA ARG A 162 37.23 -46.86 39.51
C ARG A 162 38.73 -46.55 39.57
N ARG A 163 39.16 -45.34 39.19
CA ARG A 163 40.55 -44.90 39.36
C ARG A 163 40.99 -44.96 40.82
N LYS A 164 40.16 -44.47 41.75
CA LYS A 164 40.41 -44.54 43.19
C LYS A 164 40.49 -45.98 43.69
N GLN A 165 39.55 -46.84 43.29
CA GLN A 165 39.57 -48.28 43.62
C GLN A 165 40.83 -48.98 43.10
N PHE A 166 41.24 -48.69 41.86
CA PHE A 166 42.46 -49.24 41.27
C PHE A 166 43.70 -48.77 42.02
N HIS A 167 43.75 -47.50 42.44
CA HIS A 167 44.85 -46.98 43.25
C HIS A 167 44.97 -47.68 44.61
N VAL A 168 43.84 -47.97 45.27
CA VAL A 168 43.81 -48.77 46.50
C VAL A 168 44.33 -50.18 46.25
N LEU A 169 43.87 -50.85 45.17
CA LEU A 169 44.34 -52.19 44.81
C LEU A 169 45.87 -52.20 44.59
N VAL A 170 46.39 -51.24 43.83
CA VAL A 170 47.83 -51.09 43.56
C VAL A 170 48.60 -50.84 44.85
N ALA A 171 48.09 -50.01 45.75
CA ALA A 171 48.72 -49.79 47.06
C ALA A 171 48.73 -51.06 47.91
N SER A 172 47.63 -51.82 47.94
CA SER A 172 47.56 -53.11 48.64
C SER A 172 48.50 -54.15 48.03
N ILE A 173 48.68 -54.18 46.71
CA ILE A 173 49.66 -55.06 46.05
C ILE A 173 51.08 -54.68 46.49
N HIS A 174 51.45 -53.40 46.48
CA HIS A 174 52.76 -52.96 46.96
C HIS A 174 52.97 -53.27 48.45
N GLN A 175 51.93 -53.15 49.28
CA GLN A 175 51.99 -53.55 50.69
C GLN A 175 52.19 -55.06 50.85
N LEU A 176 51.48 -55.89 50.09
CA LEU A 176 51.67 -57.34 50.11
C LEU A 176 53.05 -57.73 49.59
N GLN A 177 53.57 -57.06 48.56
CA GLN A 177 54.95 -57.23 48.10
C GLN A 177 55.95 -56.86 49.19
N SER A 178 55.76 -55.73 49.88
CA SER A 178 56.60 -55.35 51.02
C SER A 178 56.58 -56.40 52.13
N ILE A 179 55.41 -56.97 52.47
CA ILE A 179 55.30 -58.03 53.48
C ILE A 179 56.00 -59.32 53.00
N LEU A 180 55.88 -59.67 51.71
CA LEU A 180 56.58 -60.80 51.11
C LEU A 180 58.10 -60.61 51.12
N ASP A 181 58.58 -59.42 50.77
CA ASP A 181 60.00 -59.07 50.82
C ASP A 181 60.52 -59.07 52.28
N ASP A 182 59.71 -58.60 53.24
CA ASP A 182 60.02 -58.63 54.67
C ASP A 182 60.05 -60.07 55.22
N THR A 183 59.20 -60.98 54.73
CA THR A 183 59.20 -62.41 55.13
C THR A 183 60.32 -63.21 54.47
N GLU A 184 60.71 -62.90 53.23
CA GLU A 184 61.94 -63.43 52.63
C GLU A 184 63.17 -62.95 53.43
N SER A 185 63.14 -61.71 53.93
CA SER A 185 64.18 -61.17 54.80
C SER A 185 64.18 -61.78 56.21
N GLU A 186 63.02 -62.16 56.77
CA GLU A 186 62.91 -62.89 58.05
C GLU A 186 63.30 -64.37 57.93
N GLU A 187 62.98 -65.07 56.84
CA GLU A 187 63.46 -66.44 56.59
C GLU A 187 64.99 -66.47 56.39
N ILE A 188 65.56 -65.45 55.74
CA ILE A 188 67.03 -65.26 55.68
C ILE A 188 67.60 -64.97 57.08
N MET A 189 66.87 -64.25 57.94
CA MET A 189 67.32 -63.91 59.30
C MET A 189 67.21 -65.10 60.27
N GLU A 190 66.22 -65.98 60.11
CA GLU A 190 66.06 -67.20 60.92
C GLU A 190 67.07 -68.29 60.53
N LEU A 191 67.48 -68.37 59.25
CA LEU A 191 68.62 -69.18 58.79
C LEU A 191 69.99 -68.57 59.17
N SER A 192 70.05 -67.26 59.42
CA SER A 192 71.27 -66.54 59.81
C SER A 192 71.55 -66.61 61.32
N LEU A 193 70.56 -66.91 62.17
CA LEU A 193 70.74 -66.85 63.63
C LEU A 193 71.40 -68.09 64.24
N ASP A 194 71.59 -69.16 63.47
CA ASP A 194 72.30 -70.39 63.89
C ASP A 194 73.77 -70.43 63.42
N ALA A 195 74.25 -69.35 62.81
CA ALA A 195 75.55 -69.27 62.16
C ALA A 195 76.32 -68.02 62.61
N PHE A 196 77.15 -68.23 63.65
CA PHE A 196 78.40 -67.51 63.95
C PHE A 196 78.33 -66.28 64.87
N GLU A 197 78.62 -66.56 66.15
CA GLU A 197 79.51 -65.74 66.97
C GLU A 197 80.91 -65.57 66.31
N GLU A 198 81.55 -64.48 66.71
CA GLU A 198 82.97 -64.10 66.56
C GLU A 198 83.42 -63.39 65.26
N ASP A 199 83.64 -62.09 65.48
CA ASP A 199 84.88 -61.36 65.23
C ASP A 199 85.01 -60.41 64.02
N ASP A 200 84.46 -59.22 64.25
CA ASP A 200 85.18 -57.97 64.55
C ASP A 200 86.16 -57.31 63.54
N ILE A 201 85.82 -56.04 63.29
CA ILE A 201 86.61 -54.83 62.99
C ILE A 201 87.44 -54.69 61.69
N THR A 202 87.02 -53.76 60.83
CA THR A 202 87.56 -52.38 60.69
C THR A 202 87.11 -51.79 59.35
N ASN A 203 86.08 -50.93 59.35
CA ASN A 203 86.15 -49.47 59.51
C ASN A 203 86.80 -48.72 58.34
N SER A 204 86.00 -48.05 57.52
CA SER A 204 85.99 -46.58 57.38
C SER A 204 85.02 -46.19 56.27
N THR A 205 83.84 -45.67 56.61
CA THR A 205 83.48 -44.24 56.59
C THR A 205 83.30 -43.64 55.18
N ILE A 206 82.16 -42.92 55.06
CA ILE A 206 81.85 -41.74 54.21
C ILE A 206 80.81 -42.00 53.10
N LYS A 207 79.54 -41.74 53.48
CA LYS A 207 78.43 -41.21 52.64
C LYS A 207 78.76 -39.77 52.17
N PRO A 208 77.94 -39.05 51.38
CA PRO A 208 76.80 -39.38 50.49
C PRO A 208 77.10 -38.81 49.07
N THR A 209 76.25 -38.75 48.03
CA THR A 209 74.95 -38.09 47.90
C THR A 209 74.49 -38.25 46.44
N GLU A 210 73.18 -38.42 46.27
CA GLU A 210 72.29 -38.02 45.17
C GLU A 210 72.94 -37.36 43.93
N ILE A 211 72.63 -37.86 42.73
CA ILE A 211 72.13 -37.01 41.63
C ILE A 211 70.99 -37.72 40.88
N GLU A 212 69.94 -36.93 40.78
CA GLU A 212 68.64 -37.02 40.14
C GLU A 212 68.68 -37.01 38.60
N ALA A 213 67.51 -37.28 38.01
CA ALA A 213 66.99 -36.74 36.76
C ALA A 213 67.32 -37.44 35.43
N MET A 214 66.32 -38.06 34.79
CA MET A 214 65.44 -37.54 33.72
C MET A 214 66.08 -37.74 32.34
N ALA A 215 65.55 -38.56 31.43
CA ALA A 215 64.24 -38.47 30.78
C ALA A 215 64.02 -37.11 30.11
N GLU A 216 64.67 -36.91 28.96
CA GLU A 216 64.08 -36.52 27.67
C GLU A 216 65.14 -36.55 26.56
#